data_AF-A0AAD4F9P6-F1
#
_entry.id   AF-A0AAD4F9P6-F1
#
_cell.length_a   1.000
_cell.length_b   1.000
_cell.length_c   1.000
_cell.angle_alpha   90.00
_cell.angle_beta   90.00
_cell.angle_gamma   90.00
#
_symmetry.space_group_name_H-M   'P 1'
#
loop_
_entity.id
_entity.type
_entity.pdbx_description
1 polymer ?
#
loop_
_entity_poly.entity_id
_entity_poly.type
_entity_poly.pdbx_seq_one_letter_code
_entity_poly.pdbx_strand_id
1 'polypeptide(L)'
;MRSFMGNNPILISTGGGNEFPNSNIPENWSCATLDLVGIHSYSGVTELPKKLVLFEEFGATGSDKASAVAQHIDISNGLKVLWMVWQITKPGKGAADYEFWTNEDTFGAMKQGSAKALSIAAAQTFPSLT
;
A
#
# COMPACT_ATOMS: atom_id res chain seq x y z
N MET A 1 -23.47 1.43 -6.77
CA MET A 1 -22.60 0.23 -6.60
C MET A 1 -23.18 -0.73 -5.56
N ARG A 2 -23.42 -0.29 -4.32
CA ARG A 2 -23.99 -1.17 -3.27
C ARG A 2 -25.31 -1.85 -3.65
N SER A 3 -26.24 -1.11 -4.26
CA SER A 3 -27.50 -1.68 -4.77
C SER A 3 -27.32 -2.80 -5.81
N PHE A 4 -26.24 -2.77 -6.62
CA PHE A 4 -25.91 -3.82 -7.58
C PHE A 4 -25.23 -5.03 -6.92
N MET A 5 -24.53 -4.83 -5.81
CA MET A 5 -23.82 -5.88 -5.08
C MET A 5 -24.72 -6.62 -4.06
N GLY A 6 -25.86 -6.04 -3.68
CA GLY A 6 -26.72 -6.60 -2.62
C GLY A 6 -25.99 -6.68 -1.28
N ASN A 7 -26.27 -7.73 -0.49
CA ASN A 7 -25.65 -7.97 0.83
C ASN A 7 -24.25 -8.62 0.73
N ASN A 8 -23.54 -8.42 -0.37
CA ASN A 8 -22.22 -9.02 -0.55
C ASN A 8 -21.17 -8.32 0.35
N PRO A 9 -20.33 -9.07 1.10
CA PRO A 9 -19.33 -8.51 2.00
C PRO A 9 -18.09 -7.92 1.27
N ILE A 10 -18.04 -7.97 -0.07
CA ILE A 10 -16.94 -7.38 -0.85
C ILE A 10 -16.88 -5.87 -0.59
N LEU A 11 -15.66 -5.40 -0.32
CA LEU A 11 -15.34 -3.99 -0.14
C LEU A 11 -15.23 -3.29 -1.50
N ILE A 12 -15.66 -2.04 -1.53
CA ILE A 12 -15.51 -1.12 -2.66
C ILE A 12 -14.35 -0.19 -2.33
N SER A 13 -13.30 -0.27 -3.14
CA SER A 13 -12.13 0.58 -3.04
C SER A 13 -12.09 1.65 -4.13
N THR A 14 -11.33 2.71 -3.89
CA THR A 14 -10.71 3.46 -4.98
C THR A 14 -9.52 2.67 -5.53
N GLY A 15 -9.04 3.02 -6.73
CA GLY A 15 -7.62 2.82 -7.02
C GLY A 15 -6.79 3.89 -6.30
N GLY A 16 -5.48 3.72 -6.25
CA GLY A 16 -4.59 4.81 -5.85
C GLY A 16 -4.51 5.89 -6.93
N GLY A 17 -4.51 7.15 -6.49
CA GLY A 17 -4.03 8.25 -7.32
C GLY A 17 -2.51 8.17 -7.45
N ASN A 18 -1.94 8.76 -8.50
CA ASN A 18 -0.52 8.63 -8.85
C ASN A 18 0.50 9.09 -7.78
N GLU A 19 0.04 9.78 -6.73
CA GLU A 19 0.82 10.13 -5.53
C GLU A 19 -0.15 10.39 -4.35
N PHE A 20 0.38 10.51 -3.12
CA PHE A 20 -0.44 10.68 -1.93
C PHE A 20 -1.45 11.84 -2.01
N PRO A 21 -1.12 13.06 -2.50
CA PRO A 21 -2.08 14.16 -2.61
C PRO A 21 -3.27 13.86 -3.55
N ASN A 22 -3.08 12.99 -4.53
CA ASN A 22 -4.14 12.60 -5.46
C ASN A 22 -5.11 11.59 -4.85
N SER A 23 -4.64 10.82 -3.86
CA SER A 23 -5.46 9.90 -3.08
C SER A 23 -6.09 10.59 -1.86
N ASN A 24 -5.40 11.59 -1.30
CA ASN A 24 -5.82 12.36 -0.12
C ASN A 24 -6.70 13.56 -0.50
N ILE A 25 -7.84 13.28 -1.13
CA ILE A 25 -8.84 14.28 -1.48
C ILE A 25 -10.14 14.06 -0.69
N PRO A 26 -10.86 15.13 -0.29
CA PRO A 26 -12.09 15.03 0.51
C PRO A 26 -13.14 14.06 -0.05
N GLU A 27 -13.22 13.90 -1.37
CA GLU A 27 -14.17 13.05 -2.08
C GLU A 27 -13.98 11.56 -1.74
N ASN A 28 -12.72 11.09 -1.68
CA ASN A 28 -12.41 9.71 -1.32
C ASN A 28 -12.85 9.39 0.12
N TRP A 29 -12.64 10.36 1.02
CA TRP A 29 -12.95 10.21 2.45
C TRP A 29 -14.44 10.35 2.75
N SER A 30 -15.14 11.22 2.04
CA SER A 30 -16.56 11.54 2.29
C SER A 30 -17.56 10.63 1.58
N CYS A 31 -17.16 9.94 0.51
CA CYS A 31 -18.06 9.05 -0.22
C CYS A 31 -18.41 7.80 0.63
N ALA A 32 -19.66 7.71 1.07
CA ALA A 32 -20.16 6.59 1.89
C ALA A 32 -20.25 5.26 1.13
N THR A 33 -20.13 5.27 -0.20
CA THR A 33 -20.09 4.03 -1.01
C THR A 33 -18.70 3.38 -1.01
N LEU A 34 -17.64 4.16 -0.76
CA LEU A 34 -16.27 3.66 -0.68
C LEU A 34 -15.98 3.19 0.75
N ASP A 35 -15.57 1.94 0.90
CA ASP A 35 -15.15 1.39 2.19
C ASP A 35 -13.66 1.60 2.43
N LEU A 36 -12.89 1.51 1.35
CA LEU A 36 -11.43 1.49 1.35
C LEU A 36 -10.89 2.58 0.42
N VAL A 37 -9.83 3.24 0.83
CA VAL A 37 -9.07 4.16 -0.01
C VAL A 37 -7.72 3.52 -0.33
N GLY A 38 -7.49 3.29 -1.62
CA GLY A 38 -6.19 2.92 -2.16
C GLY A 38 -5.31 4.15 -2.23
N ILE A 39 -4.05 4.01 -1.81
CA ILE A 39 -3.05 5.09 -1.82
C ILE A 39 -1.85 4.62 -2.63
N HIS A 40 -1.44 5.39 -3.63
CA HIS A 40 -0.06 5.31 -4.13
C HIS A 40 0.76 6.42 -3.52
N SER A 41 2.01 6.13 -3.23
CA SER A 41 2.96 7.15 -2.80
C SER A 41 4.40 6.70 -2.96
N TYR A 42 5.10 7.42 -3.83
CA TYR A 42 6.54 7.32 -4.06
C TYR A 42 7.30 8.38 -3.27
N SER A 43 6.60 9.42 -2.78
CA SER A 43 7.16 10.49 -1.97
C SER A 43 6.98 10.30 -0.46
N GLY A 44 6.16 9.34 -0.05
CA GLY A 44 5.84 9.03 1.34
C GLY A 44 4.51 9.62 1.81
N VAL A 45 4.04 9.10 2.95
CA VAL A 45 2.77 9.49 3.60
C VAL A 45 3.05 10.05 4.99
N THR A 46 2.30 11.08 5.39
CA THR A 46 2.49 11.76 6.69
C THR A 46 1.36 11.50 7.68
N GLU A 47 0.12 11.39 7.20
CA GLU A 47 -1.06 11.17 8.03
C GLU A 47 -2.20 10.51 7.22
N LEU A 48 -3.06 9.75 7.89
CA LEU A 48 -4.17 9.06 7.25
C LEU A 48 -5.51 9.43 7.92
N PRO A 49 -6.53 9.85 7.15
CA PRO A 49 -7.87 10.08 7.67
C PRO A 49 -8.57 8.80 8.15
N LYS A 50 -9.70 8.96 8.84
CA LYS A 50 -10.49 7.85 9.38
C LYS A 50 -11.37 7.19 8.30
N LYS A 51 -10.78 6.26 7.53
CA LYS A 51 -11.44 5.25 6.68
C LYS A 51 -10.47 4.06 6.50
N LEU A 52 -10.94 2.90 6.05
CA LEU A 52 -10.04 1.78 5.77
C LEU A 52 -9.01 2.19 4.69
N VAL A 53 -7.73 1.94 4.93
CA VAL A 53 -6.65 2.31 4.00
C VAL A 53 -5.86 1.08 3.55
N LEU A 54 -5.54 1.05 2.26
CA LEU A 54 -4.51 0.21 1.67
C LEU A 54 -3.46 1.11 1.04
N PHE A 55 -2.22 1.01 1.50
CA PHE A 55 -1.10 1.59 0.78
C PHE A 55 -0.80 0.70 -0.43
N GLU A 56 -1.56 0.94 -1.50
CA GLU A 56 -1.69 0.06 -2.65
C GLU A 56 -0.43 0.02 -3.51
N GLU A 57 0.36 1.10 -3.53
CA GLU A 57 1.54 1.17 -4.39
C GLU A 57 2.61 2.11 -3.83
N PHE A 58 3.84 1.63 -3.77
CA PHE A 58 5.03 2.44 -3.53
C PHE A 58 6.24 1.73 -4.13
N GLY A 59 7.31 2.50 -4.35
CA GLY A 59 8.56 1.97 -4.88
C GLY A 59 9.64 3.03 -4.86
N ALA A 60 10.82 2.68 -5.37
CA ALA A 60 11.89 3.62 -5.60
C ALA A 60 12.73 3.18 -6.81
N THR A 61 13.54 4.09 -7.32
CA THR A 61 14.59 3.80 -8.31
C THR A 61 15.95 4.18 -7.73
N GLY A 62 17.04 3.88 -8.42
CA GLY A 62 18.38 4.29 -8.01
C GLY A 62 19.06 3.32 -7.05
N SER A 63 20.33 3.62 -6.74
CA SER A 63 21.18 2.73 -5.92
C SER A 63 20.70 2.59 -4.48
N ASP A 64 19.85 3.50 -4.00
CA ASP A 64 19.21 3.49 -2.69
C ASP A 64 17.81 2.86 -2.69
N LYS A 65 17.36 2.29 -3.82
CA LYS A 65 16.03 1.66 -3.99
C LYS A 65 15.62 0.77 -2.82
N ALA A 66 16.51 -0.13 -2.39
CA ALA A 66 16.21 -1.06 -1.29
C ALA A 66 15.95 -0.34 0.04
N SER A 67 16.73 0.71 0.33
CA SER A 67 16.58 1.53 1.54
C SER A 67 15.31 2.37 1.50
N ALA A 68 15.00 3.00 0.37
CA ALA A 68 13.78 3.78 0.19
C ALA A 68 12.52 2.90 0.30
N VAL A 69 12.51 1.73 -0.33
CA VAL A 69 11.42 0.74 -0.18
C VAL A 69 11.27 0.30 1.28
N ALA A 70 12.38 0.05 1.99
CA ALA A 70 12.34 -0.28 3.41
C ALA A 70 11.72 0.85 4.26
N GLN A 71 12.01 2.12 3.93
CA GLN A 71 11.43 3.27 4.62
C GLN A 71 9.91 3.35 4.43
N HIS A 72 9.39 3.16 3.20
CA HIS A 72 7.95 3.12 2.96
C HIS A 72 7.25 1.99 3.72
N ILE A 73 7.87 0.82 3.77
CA ILE A 73 7.40 -0.33 4.57
C ILE A 73 7.37 0.01 6.06
N ASP A 74 8.42 0.64 6.58
CA ASP A 74 8.50 0.99 8.00
C ASP A 74 7.44 2.04 8.38
N ILE A 75 7.19 3.02 7.51
CA ILE A 75 6.09 3.98 7.68
C ILE A 75 4.75 3.24 7.69
N SER A 76 4.50 2.37 6.72
CA SER A 76 3.25 1.60 6.61
C SER A 76 3.01 0.70 7.83
N ASN A 77 4.04 0.00 8.28
CA ASN A 77 4.03 -0.83 9.48
C ASN A 77 3.82 0.02 10.75
N GLY A 78 4.43 1.20 10.83
CA GLY A 78 4.26 2.15 11.92
C GLY A 78 2.83 2.72 12.00
N LEU A 79 2.23 2.99 10.85
CA LEU A 79 0.81 3.36 10.71
C LEU A 79 -0.14 2.16 10.87
N LYS A 80 0.41 0.93 10.87
CA LYS A 80 -0.31 -0.34 11.00
C LYS A 80 -1.38 -0.53 9.92
N VAL A 81 -1.08 -0.08 8.70
CA VAL A 81 -1.92 -0.24 7.51
C VAL A 81 -1.37 -1.34 6.61
N LEU A 82 -2.26 -1.96 5.82
CA LEU A 82 -1.83 -2.90 4.79
C LEU A 82 -1.09 -2.15 3.68
N TRP A 83 -0.16 -2.85 3.03
CA TRP A 83 0.69 -2.26 2.01
C TRP A 83 1.05 -3.27 0.91
N MET A 84 1.28 -2.76 -0.30
CA MET A 84 1.75 -3.52 -1.46
C MET A 84 2.82 -2.69 -2.19
N VAL A 85 3.93 -3.34 -2.54
CA VAL A 85 5.07 -2.71 -3.21
C VAL A 85 4.97 -2.90 -4.73
N TRP A 86 5.33 -1.88 -5.50
CA TRP A 86 5.43 -1.93 -6.95
C TRP A 86 6.86 -2.23 -7.42
N GLN A 87 7.05 -3.14 -8.38
CA GLN A 87 6.35 -4.42 -8.41
C GLN A 87 7.37 -5.54 -8.59
N ILE A 88 6.99 -6.75 -8.20
CA ILE A 88 7.85 -7.92 -8.35
C ILE A 88 7.71 -8.45 -9.78
N THR A 89 8.75 -8.34 -10.63
CA THR A 89 8.71 -8.82 -12.02
C THR A 89 10.01 -9.51 -12.45
N LYS A 90 9.92 -10.47 -13.39
CA LYS A 90 11.06 -11.26 -13.89
C LYS A 90 11.45 -10.87 -15.32
N PRO A 91 12.75 -10.69 -15.62
CA PRO A 91 13.79 -10.26 -14.69
C PRO A 91 13.52 -8.81 -14.28
N GLY A 92 13.75 -8.49 -13.01
CA GLY A 92 13.68 -7.11 -12.53
C GLY A 92 14.77 -6.28 -13.22
N LYS A 93 14.65 -4.96 -13.16
CA LYS A 93 15.62 -4.03 -13.77
C LYS A 93 16.78 -3.70 -12.83
N GLY A 94 16.94 -4.40 -11.70
CA GLY A 94 17.90 -4.00 -10.69
C GLY A 94 17.56 -2.61 -10.16
N ALA A 95 18.55 -1.89 -9.64
CA ALA A 95 18.39 -0.50 -9.19
C ALA A 95 17.93 0.51 -10.27
N ALA A 96 17.82 0.13 -11.55
CA ALA A 96 17.51 1.07 -12.63
C ALA A 96 16.03 1.50 -12.69
N ASP A 97 15.11 0.70 -12.15
CA ASP A 97 13.68 0.96 -12.20
C ASP A 97 12.97 0.48 -10.92
N TYR A 98 11.67 0.77 -10.83
CA TYR A 98 10.83 0.40 -9.70
C TYR A 98 10.72 -1.11 -9.52
N GLU A 99 10.69 -1.87 -10.60
CA GLU A 99 10.55 -3.31 -10.50
C GLU A 99 11.80 -3.99 -9.95
N PHE A 100 11.57 -5.08 -9.23
CA PHE A 100 12.64 -5.90 -8.67
C PHE A 100 12.28 -7.38 -8.72
N TRP A 101 13.30 -8.24 -8.73
CA TRP A 101 13.14 -9.69 -8.68
C TRP A 101 13.68 -10.30 -7.40
N THR A 102 13.47 -11.61 -7.25
CA THR A 102 13.70 -12.34 -6.00
C THR A 102 15.17 -12.42 -5.56
N ASN A 103 16.11 -12.08 -6.43
CA ASN A 103 17.55 -12.04 -6.18
C ASN A 103 18.10 -10.62 -5.96
N GLU A 104 17.25 -9.60 -5.84
CA GLU A 104 17.64 -8.20 -5.58
C GLU A 104 17.48 -7.81 -4.10
N ASP A 105 18.26 -6.84 -3.64
CA ASP A 105 18.22 -6.34 -2.25
C ASP A 105 16.83 -5.80 -1.85
N THR A 106 16.12 -5.20 -2.79
CA THR A 106 14.74 -4.71 -2.60
C THR A 106 13.77 -5.85 -2.25
N PHE A 107 13.97 -7.06 -2.80
CA PHE A 107 13.19 -8.22 -2.37
C PHE A 107 13.56 -8.66 -0.94
N GLY A 108 14.83 -8.48 -0.55
CA GLY A 108 15.27 -8.62 0.84
C GLY A 108 14.54 -7.67 1.79
N ALA A 109 14.49 -6.38 1.45
CA ALA A 109 13.78 -5.35 2.21
C ALA A 109 12.28 -5.69 2.37
N MET A 110 11.62 -6.04 1.26
CA MET A 110 10.21 -6.47 1.27
C MET A 110 9.99 -7.67 2.20
N LYS A 111 10.80 -8.74 2.10
CA LYS A 111 10.67 -9.92 2.97
C LYS A 111 10.80 -9.58 4.46
N GLN A 112 11.78 -8.77 4.82
CA GLN A 112 11.98 -8.34 6.22
C GLN A 112 10.79 -7.52 6.71
N GLY A 113 10.33 -6.59 5.88
CA GLY A 113 9.13 -5.80 6.09
C GLY A 113 7.87 -6.62 6.35
N SER A 114 7.61 -7.60 5.49
CA SER A 114 6.47 -8.51 5.62
C SER A 114 6.56 -9.36 6.88
N ALA A 115 7.75 -9.88 7.22
CA ALA A 115 7.94 -10.64 8.44
C ALA A 115 7.65 -9.81 9.69
N LYS A 116 8.06 -8.54 9.70
CA LYS A 116 7.72 -7.58 10.77
C LYS A 116 6.21 -7.33 10.82
N ALA A 117 5.55 -7.10 9.68
CA ALA A 117 4.11 -6.86 9.61
C ALA A 117 3.28 -7.99 10.24
N LEU A 118 3.71 -9.26 10.10
CA LEU A 118 3.03 -10.42 10.70
C LEU A 118 3.01 -10.39 12.25
N SER A 119 3.88 -9.61 12.88
CA SER A 119 3.92 -9.45 14.34
C SER A 119 3.09 -8.26 14.86
N ILE A 120 2.44 -7.51 13.97
CA ILE A 120 1.76 -6.25 14.29
C ILE A 120 0.24 -6.45 14.22
N ALA A 121 -0.48 -5.97 15.24
CA ALA A 121 -1.93 -5.81 15.16
C ALA A 121 -2.27 -4.60 14.28
N ALA A 122 -3.06 -4.83 13.21
CA ALA A 122 -3.48 -3.77 12.29
C ALA A 122 -4.27 -2.65 13.00
N ALA A 123 -4.15 -1.41 12.53
CA ALA A 123 -4.97 -0.30 13.03
C ALA A 123 -6.46 -0.47 12.68
N GLN A 124 -6.74 -1.23 11.63
CA GLN A 124 -8.07 -1.43 11.07
C GLN A 124 -8.23 -2.90 10.67
N THR A 125 -9.37 -3.50 10.99
CA THR A 125 -9.68 -4.88 10.63
C THR A 125 -10.44 -4.94 9.31
N PHE A 126 -10.04 -5.83 8.42
CA PHE A 126 -10.82 -6.12 7.21
C PHE A 126 -11.98 -7.06 7.59
N PRO A 127 -13.25 -6.66 7.36
CA PRO A 127 -14.42 -7.34 7.91
C PRO A 127 -14.71 -8.73 7.32
N SER A 128 -13.98 -9.18 6.30
CA SER A 128 -14.19 -10.47 5.62
C SER A 128 -13.22 -11.58 6.03
N LEU A 129 -12.33 -11.35 7.01
CA LEU A 129 -11.29 -12.30 7.42
C LEU A 129 -11.52 -12.93 8.81
N THR A 130 -12.75 -12.92 9.33
CA THR A 130 -13.13 -13.60 10.59
C THR A 130 -13.97 -14.84 10.35
#